data_AF-A0AAD4YUB9-F1
#
_entry.id   AF-A0AAD4YUB9-F1
#
_cell.length_a   1.000
_cell.length_b   1.000
_cell.length_c   1.000
_cell.angle_alpha   90.00
_cell.angle_beta   90.00
_cell.angle_gamma   90.00
#
_symmetry.space_group_name_H-M   'P 1'
#
loop_
_entity.id
_entity.type
_entity.pdbx_description
1 polymer ?
#
loop_
_entity_poly.entity_id
_entity_poly.type
_entity_poly.pdbx_seq_one_letter_code
_entity_poly.pdbx_strand_id
1 'polypeptide(L)'
;MYKDPKDAFDFLDEIAEKSQIWSTPNTFEPNSQKGKSSINPSSSGIYHLKEEDCLKAQLATMAREVETLKSKLPQKVNSIASQEIFEICEVCWVMGHVRKDCTLRKRQLNELEEVRNDAYENSRIYKERTKIIHEKNILRKNFEPSELVLLYNSRLHLFPRKLRTKWTGLFIVKRVFPCGTVEVEDPKNGNIFKVNGQ
;
A
#
# COMPACT_ATOMS: atom_id res chain seq x y z
N MET A 1 -8.28 -25.76 -12.31
CA MET A 1 -6.93 -26.35 -12.17
C MET A 1 -6.20 -25.55 -11.13
N TYR A 2 -6.06 -26.08 -9.91
CA TYR A 2 -5.18 -25.49 -8.89
C TYR A 2 -3.74 -25.70 -9.39
N LYS A 3 -3.01 -24.61 -9.65
CA LYS A 3 -1.56 -24.69 -9.90
C LYS A 3 -0.90 -24.88 -8.54
N ASP A 4 -0.06 -25.90 -8.40
CA ASP A 4 0.71 -26.12 -7.18
C ASP A 4 1.57 -24.85 -6.93
N PRO A 5 1.58 -24.26 -5.73
CA PRO A 5 2.47 -23.15 -5.40
C PRO A 5 3.94 -23.43 -5.75
N LYS A 6 4.37 -24.69 -5.77
CA LYS A 6 5.71 -25.12 -6.19
C LYS A 6 5.98 -24.87 -7.67
N ASP A 7 5.00 -25.14 -8.53
CA ASP A 7 5.10 -24.90 -9.98
C ASP A 7 5.31 -23.40 -10.29
N ALA A 8 4.80 -22.51 -9.43
CA ALA A 8 5.02 -21.08 -9.57
C ALA A 8 6.47 -20.68 -9.27
N PHE A 9 7.16 -21.40 -8.39
CA PHE A 9 8.57 -21.13 -8.10
C PHE A 9 9.48 -21.66 -9.22
N ASP A 10 9.19 -22.82 -9.79
CA ASP A 10 9.98 -23.38 -10.90
C ASP A 10 9.88 -22.49 -12.16
N PHE A 11 8.71 -21.91 -12.41
CA PHE A 11 8.51 -20.91 -13.46
C PHE A 11 9.33 -19.63 -13.25
N LEU A 12 9.52 -19.21 -12.00
CA LEU A 12 10.32 -18.02 -11.69
C LEU A 12 11.81 -18.27 -11.82
N ASP A 13 12.27 -19.48 -11.47
CA ASP A 13 13.66 -19.91 -11.71
C ASP A 13 13.95 -19.92 -13.22
N GLU A 14 13.01 -20.41 -14.04
CA GLU A 14 13.09 -20.36 -15.50
C GLU A 14 13.14 -18.91 -16.04
N ILE A 15 12.37 -17.98 -15.49
CA ILE A 15 12.41 -16.56 -15.88
C ILE A 15 13.74 -15.91 -15.46
N ALA A 16 14.23 -16.21 -14.26
CA ALA A 16 15.48 -15.66 -13.75
C ALA A 16 16.64 -16.07 -14.68
N GLU A 17 16.65 -17.32 -15.13
CA GLU A 17 17.59 -17.85 -16.12
C GLU A 17 17.46 -17.17 -17.50
N LYS A 18 16.24 -16.80 -17.91
CA LYS A 18 15.94 -16.22 -19.24
C LYS A 18 16.00 -14.69 -19.31
N SER A 19 16.24 -13.99 -18.20
CA SER A 19 16.08 -12.52 -18.09
C SER A 19 17.14 -11.66 -18.79
N GLN A 20 18.12 -12.23 -19.51
CA GLN A 20 19.19 -11.50 -20.20
C GLN A 20 18.77 -10.60 -21.39
N ILE A 21 17.49 -10.54 -21.78
CA ILE A 21 17.09 -10.04 -23.11
C ILE A 21 16.31 -8.70 -23.11
N TRP A 22 15.89 -8.16 -21.95
CA TRP A 22 14.89 -7.09 -21.95
C TRP A 22 15.50 -5.70 -21.72
N SER A 23 15.86 -5.01 -22.80
CA SER A 23 16.17 -3.57 -22.76
C SER A 23 15.59 -2.82 -23.96
N THR A 24 14.34 -2.34 -23.85
CA THR A 24 13.86 -1.15 -24.56
C THR A 24 12.84 -0.35 -23.71
N PRO A 25 12.74 0.99 -23.86
CA PRO A 25 11.82 1.83 -23.08
C PRO A 25 10.70 2.51 -23.91
N ASN A 26 9.49 2.57 -23.34
CA ASN A 26 8.34 3.34 -23.86
C ASN A 26 8.27 4.78 -23.33
N THR A 27 7.46 5.61 -24.02
CA THR A 27 7.39 7.08 -23.96
C THR A 27 5.92 7.56 -23.92
N PHE A 28 5.56 8.27 -22.82
CA PHE A 28 4.34 9.04 -22.40
C PHE A 28 3.38 9.72 -23.41
N GLU A 29 2.13 9.91 -22.93
CA GLU A 29 1.01 10.82 -23.32
C GLU A 29 1.27 12.34 -23.09
N PRO A 30 0.40 13.29 -23.54
CA PRO A 30 -0.61 13.89 -22.62
C PRO A 30 -1.88 14.64 -23.20
N ASN A 31 -3.00 14.57 -22.45
CA ASN A 31 -3.88 15.64 -21.86
C ASN A 31 -4.70 16.73 -22.65
N SER A 32 -5.78 17.22 -21.97
CA SER A 32 -6.57 18.50 -22.08
C SER A 32 -8.00 18.43 -22.69
N GLN A 33 -9.07 19.18 -22.31
CA GLN A 33 -9.32 20.34 -21.40
C GLN A 33 -10.84 20.70 -21.33
N LYS A 34 -11.26 21.41 -20.24
CA LYS A 34 -12.25 22.54 -20.09
C LYS A 34 -13.76 22.34 -20.39
N GLY A 35 -14.73 23.05 -19.78
CA GLY A 35 -14.76 24.06 -18.71
C GLY A 35 -16.11 24.84 -18.60
N LYS A 36 -16.30 25.60 -17.48
CA LYS A 36 -17.09 26.85 -17.22
C LYS A 36 -18.65 26.78 -17.37
N SER A 37 -19.52 27.58 -16.73
CA SER A 37 -19.49 28.97 -16.22
C SER A 37 -20.61 29.26 -15.17
N SER A 38 -20.64 30.50 -14.65
CA SER A 38 -21.33 31.07 -13.48
C SER A 38 -22.41 32.12 -13.85
N ILE A 39 -23.19 32.58 -12.84
CA ILE A 39 -23.71 33.97 -12.57
C ILE A 39 -25.26 34.09 -12.39
N ASN A 40 -25.67 34.71 -11.26
CA ASN A 40 -27.03 35.14 -10.80
C ASN A 40 -27.40 36.56 -11.38
N PRO A 41 -28.40 37.37 -10.93
CA PRO A 41 -29.64 37.23 -10.10
C PRO A 41 -30.89 38.04 -10.64
N SER A 42 -31.96 38.10 -9.82
CA SER A 42 -32.95 39.21 -9.62
C SER A 42 -34.29 39.25 -10.40
N SER A 43 -35.43 39.14 -9.70
CA SER A 43 -36.37 40.26 -9.35
C SER A 43 -37.84 39.83 -9.12
N SER A 44 -38.44 40.44 -8.07
CA SER A 44 -39.85 40.81 -7.79
C SER A 44 -41.04 39.86 -7.98
N GLY A 45 -41.86 39.75 -6.91
CA GLY A 45 -43.34 39.78 -7.05
C GLY A 45 -44.19 38.90 -6.12
N ILE A 46 -44.88 39.57 -5.16
CA ILE A 46 -46.26 39.34 -4.68
C ILE A 46 -46.54 38.14 -3.74
N TYR A 47 -47.20 38.46 -2.61
CA TYR A 47 -47.58 37.56 -1.52
C TYR A 47 -48.69 36.56 -1.90
N HIS A 48 -48.52 35.32 -1.46
CA HIS A 48 -49.60 34.35 -1.24
C HIS A 48 -49.28 33.59 0.05
N LEU A 49 -50.12 33.70 1.09
CA LEU A 49 -50.03 32.79 2.24
C LEU A 49 -50.34 31.38 1.71
N LYS A 50 -49.36 30.48 1.79
CA LYS A 50 -49.49 29.06 1.47
C LYS A 50 -49.87 28.30 2.74
N GLU A 51 -50.63 27.22 2.59
CA GLU A 51 -51.07 26.29 3.64
C GLU A 51 -49.96 25.68 4.53
N GLU A 52 -48.69 26.00 4.26
CA GLU A 52 -47.50 25.49 4.95
C GLU A 52 -47.37 25.98 6.41
N ASP A 53 -47.96 27.14 6.76
CA ASP A 53 -47.92 27.64 8.14
C ASP A 53 -48.97 26.97 9.04
N CYS A 54 -50.07 26.46 8.48
CA CYS A 54 -51.05 25.67 9.22
C CYS A 54 -50.46 24.30 9.61
N LEU A 55 -49.75 23.67 8.67
CA LEU A 55 -49.07 22.39 8.92
C LEU A 55 -47.89 22.54 9.90
N LYS A 56 -47.17 23.67 9.88
CA LYS A 56 -46.14 23.98 10.90
C LYS A 56 -46.73 24.16 12.29
N ALA A 57 -47.88 24.83 12.41
CA ALA A 57 -48.56 24.99 13.68
C ALA A 57 -49.11 23.65 14.22
N GLN A 58 -49.58 22.76 13.33
CA GLN A 58 -49.97 21.40 13.69
C GLN A 58 -48.77 20.53 14.12
N LEU A 59 -47.65 20.60 13.41
CA LEU A 59 -46.41 19.92 13.79
C LEU A 59 -45.89 20.40 15.16
N ALA A 60 -45.94 21.70 15.43
CA ALA A 60 -45.56 22.27 16.72
C ALA A 60 -46.53 21.86 17.86
N THR A 61 -47.78 21.53 17.53
CA THR A 61 -48.79 21.07 18.50
C THR A 61 -48.63 19.57 18.78
N MET A 62 -48.46 18.75 17.74
CA MET A 62 -48.14 17.32 17.92
C MET A 62 -46.79 17.11 18.65
N ALA A 63 -45.79 17.97 18.41
CA ALA A 63 -44.52 17.89 19.13
C ALA A 63 -44.67 18.11 20.65
N ARG A 64 -45.55 19.03 21.06
CA ARG A 64 -45.86 19.26 22.47
C ARG A 64 -46.65 18.11 23.09
N GLU A 65 -47.56 17.51 22.32
CA GLU A 65 -48.31 16.32 22.76
C GLU A 65 -47.40 15.12 23.01
N VAL A 66 -46.41 14.89 22.14
CA VAL A 66 -45.39 13.84 22.30
C VAL A 66 -44.58 14.02 23.58
N GLU A 67 -44.21 15.24 23.96
CA GLU A 67 -43.52 15.50 25.23
C GLU A 67 -44.43 15.25 26.45
N THR A 68 -45.70 15.66 26.39
CA THR A 68 -46.67 15.35 27.45
C THR A 68 -47.02 13.87 27.56
N LEU A 69 -46.96 13.10 26.47
CA LEU A 69 -47.15 11.64 26.52
C LEU A 69 -45.90 10.95 27.07
N LYS A 70 -44.69 11.45 26.76
CA LYS A 70 -43.44 10.98 27.38
C LYS A 70 -43.40 11.22 28.89
N SER A 71 -43.97 12.32 29.39
CA SER A 71 -44.02 12.61 30.83
C SER A 71 -45.14 11.86 31.57
N LYS A 72 -46.13 11.31 30.86
CA LYS A 72 -47.22 10.48 31.40
C LYS A 72 -46.95 8.97 31.31
N LEU A 73 -45.89 8.55 30.63
CA LEU A 73 -45.43 7.16 30.75
C LEU A 73 -44.96 6.95 32.21
N PRO A 74 -45.46 5.93 32.92
CA PRO A 74 -44.94 5.63 34.24
C PRO A 74 -43.44 5.34 34.11
N GLN A 75 -42.60 6.12 34.81
CA GLN A 75 -41.23 5.77 35.11
C GLN A 75 -41.25 4.52 35.99
N LYS A 76 -41.50 3.37 35.37
CA LYS A 76 -41.25 2.04 35.92
C LYS A 76 -40.13 1.38 35.13
N VAL A 77 -39.15 2.18 34.73
CA VAL A 77 -37.78 1.72 34.53
C VAL A 77 -37.12 1.84 35.91
N ASN A 78 -36.58 0.73 36.41
CA ASN A 78 -35.82 0.58 37.68
C ASN A 78 -36.53 -0.16 38.84
N SER A 79 -37.36 -1.17 38.58
CA SER A 79 -37.72 -2.13 39.65
C SER A 79 -38.29 -3.47 39.17
N ILE A 80 -37.91 -3.92 37.97
CA ILE A 80 -38.05 -5.33 37.58
C ILE A 80 -36.74 -5.74 36.93
N ALA A 81 -36.00 -6.57 37.69
CA ALA A 81 -34.96 -7.49 37.26
C ALA A 81 -33.73 -6.92 36.53
N SER A 82 -32.57 -7.19 37.12
CA SER A 82 -31.31 -7.44 36.41
C SER A 82 -31.41 -8.66 35.47
N GLN A 83 -32.54 -8.86 34.78
CA GLN A 83 -32.74 -9.91 33.80
C GLN A 83 -31.94 -9.52 32.56
N GLU A 84 -30.72 -10.03 32.54
CA GLU A 84 -29.96 -10.44 31.37
C GLU A 84 -30.55 -9.90 30.05
N ILE A 85 -29.99 -8.79 29.59
CA ILE A 85 -30.00 -8.49 28.17
C ILE A 85 -29.20 -9.63 27.55
N PHE A 86 -29.90 -10.68 27.12
CA PHE A 86 -29.31 -11.74 26.32
C PHE A 86 -28.82 -11.08 25.02
N GLU A 87 -27.53 -10.72 24.97
CA GLU A 87 -26.93 -10.13 23.77
C GLU A 87 -26.93 -11.18 22.66
N ILE A 88 -27.62 -10.87 21.55
CA ILE A 88 -27.46 -11.59 20.28
C ILE A 88 -26.05 -11.26 19.77
N CYS A 89 -25.23 -12.28 19.53
CA CYS A 89 -23.97 -12.05 18.86
C CYS A 89 -24.21 -11.67 17.39
N GLU A 90 -23.89 -10.44 16.98
CA GLU A 90 -24.08 -10.00 15.59
C GLU A 90 -23.23 -10.76 14.54
N VAL A 91 -22.23 -11.53 14.96
CA VAL A 91 -21.36 -12.29 14.04
C VAL A 91 -21.96 -13.64 13.67
N CYS A 92 -22.53 -14.36 14.63
CA CYS A 92 -23.12 -15.69 14.39
C CYS A 92 -24.64 -15.74 14.61
N TRP A 93 -25.25 -14.64 15.02
CA TRP A 93 -26.69 -14.50 15.35
C TRP A 93 -27.18 -15.43 16.47
N VAL A 94 -26.28 -15.94 17.30
CA VAL A 94 -26.61 -16.82 18.43
C VAL A 94 -26.62 -16.03 19.74
N MET A 95 -27.60 -16.31 20.61
CA MET A 95 -27.68 -15.77 21.97
C MET A 95 -26.58 -16.34 22.87
N GLY A 96 -26.23 -15.63 23.95
CA GLY A 96 -25.47 -16.22 25.06
C GLY A 96 -23.95 -16.01 25.02
N HIS A 97 -23.45 -15.18 24.10
CA HIS A 97 -22.09 -14.67 24.17
C HIS A 97 -21.97 -13.33 23.46
N VAL A 98 -21.01 -12.51 23.89
CA VAL A 98 -20.71 -11.21 23.28
C VAL A 98 -19.79 -11.38 22.06
N ARG A 99 -19.77 -10.39 21.16
CA ARG A 99 -18.97 -10.42 19.92
C ARG A 99 -17.48 -10.78 20.11
N LYS A 100 -16.88 -10.42 21.25
CA LYS A 100 -15.46 -10.71 21.55
C LYS A 100 -15.21 -12.20 21.82
N ASP A 101 -16.20 -12.90 22.35
CA ASP A 101 -16.10 -14.32 22.71
C ASP A 101 -16.64 -15.26 21.63
N CYS A 102 -17.17 -14.70 20.54
CA CYS A 102 -17.66 -15.44 19.40
C CYS A 102 -16.56 -16.31 18.76
N THR A 103 -16.76 -17.62 18.82
CA THR A 103 -15.83 -18.61 18.25
C THR A 103 -15.75 -18.51 16.73
N LEU A 104 -16.85 -18.18 16.05
CA LEU A 104 -16.87 -17.94 14.61
C LEU A 104 -15.97 -16.76 14.24
N ARG A 105 -16.04 -15.65 14.99
CA ARG A 105 -15.16 -14.50 14.79
C ARG A 105 -13.70 -14.84 15.01
N LYS A 106 -13.38 -15.57 16.10
CA LYS A 106 -12.02 -16.01 16.41
C LYS A 106 -11.47 -16.90 15.28
N ARG A 107 -12.29 -17.80 14.74
CA ARG A 107 -11.92 -18.63 13.58
C ARG A 107 -11.61 -17.78 12.35
N GLN A 108 -12.50 -16.85 11.98
CA GLN A 108 -12.28 -15.96 10.84
C GLN A 108 -10.99 -15.14 10.97
N LEU A 109 -10.69 -14.65 12.18
CA LEU A 109 -9.45 -13.93 12.45
C LEU A 109 -8.22 -14.83 12.33
N ASN A 110 -8.30 -16.07 12.82
CA ASN A 110 -7.21 -17.04 12.66
C ASN A 110 -6.97 -17.39 11.19
N GLU A 111 -8.02 -17.60 10.39
CA GLU A 111 -7.89 -17.85 8.95
C GLU A 111 -7.18 -16.68 8.23
N LEU A 112 -7.52 -15.43 8.58
CA LEU A 112 -6.83 -14.25 8.04
C LEU A 112 -5.38 -14.15 8.49
N GLU A 113 -5.09 -14.53 9.72
CA GLU A 113 -3.75 -14.55 10.29
C GLU A 113 -2.88 -15.62 9.61
N GLU A 114 -3.43 -16.80 9.34
CA GLU A 114 -2.76 -17.88 8.59
C GLU A 114 -2.39 -17.40 7.18
N VAL A 115 -3.35 -16.82 6.43
CA VAL A 115 -3.09 -16.28 5.09
C VAL A 115 -1.99 -15.21 5.11
N ARG A 116 -1.99 -14.36 6.14
CA ARG A 116 -0.95 -13.33 6.31
C ARG A 116 0.43 -13.95 6.56
N ASN A 117 0.50 -14.96 7.42
CA ASN A 117 1.75 -15.64 7.75
C ASN A 117 2.31 -16.40 6.54
N ASP A 118 1.44 -17.05 5.76
CA ASP A 118 1.81 -17.70 4.51
C ASP A 118 2.39 -16.70 3.50
N ALA A 119 1.77 -15.52 3.36
CA ALA A 119 2.29 -14.46 2.49
C ALA A 119 3.68 -13.97 2.92
N TYR A 120 3.92 -13.83 4.24
CA TYR A 120 5.24 -13.45 4.76
C TYR A 120 6.29 -14.53 4.53
N GLU A 121 5.96 -15.80 4.77
CA GLU A 121 6.86 -16.92 4.53
C GLU A 121 7.22 -17.01 3.05
N ASN A 122 6.22 -16.93 2.16
CA ASN A 122 6.43 -16.90 0.71
C ASN A 122 7.32 -15.73 0.27
N SER A 123 7.10 -14.53 0.84
CA SER A 123 7.94 -13.36 0.57
C SER A 123 9.40 -13.57 1.03
N ARG A 124 9.59 -14.20 2.20
CA ARG A 124 10.91 -14.50 2.74
C ARG A 124 11.65 -15.49 1.84
N ILE A 125 10.99 -16.60 1.47
CA ILE A 125 11.54 -17.62 0.57
C ILE A 125 11.93 -17.00 -0.78
N TYR A 126 11.04 -16.18 -1.37
CA TYR A 126 11.33 -15.52 -2.65
C TYR A 126 12.57 -14.62 -2.59
N LYS A 127 12.66 -13.77 -1.56
CA LYS A 127 13.81 -12.88 -1.35
C LYS A 127 15.10 -13.67 -1.15
N GLU A 128 15.05 -14.75 -0.38
CA GLU A 128 16.21 -15.59 -0.13
C GLU A 128 16.69 -16.32 -1.39
N ARG A 129 15.78 -16.93 -2.15
CA ARG A 129 16.12 -17.58 -3.44
C ARG A 129 16.68 -16.60 -4.44
N THR A 130 16.05 -15.43 -4.59
CA THR A 130 16.51 -14.38 -5.51
C THR A 130 17.89 -13.87 -5.08
N LYS A 131 18.14 -13.73 -3.78
CA LYS A 131 19.47 -13.39 -3.25
C LYS A 131 20.50 -14.45 -3.61
N ILE A 132 20.20 -15.74 -3.44
CA ILE A 132 21.11 -16.84 -3.80
C ILE A 132 21.42 -16.81 -5.30
N ILE A 133 20.41 -16.66 -6.15
CA ILE A 133 20.60 -16.57 -7.60
C ILE A 133 21.44 -15.35 -7.95
N HIS A 134 21.13 -14.19 -7.37
CA HIS A 134 21.89 -12.98 -7.58
C HIS A 134 23.36 -13.14 -7.16
N GLU A 135 23.62 -13.66 -5.96
CA GLU A 135 24.97 -13.89 -5.43
C GLU A 135 25.76 -14.91 -6.27
N LYS A 136 25.12 -15.96 -6.78
CA LYS A 136 25.75 -16.92 -7.71
C LYS A 136 26.09 -16.30 -9.05
N ASN A 137 25.25 -15.37 -9.54
CA ASN A 137 25.42 -14.72 -10.84
C ASN A 137 26.35 -13.50 -10.80
N ILE A 138 26.76 -13.03 -9.61
CA ILE A 138 27.82 -12.03 -9.46
C ILE A 138 29.16 -12.68 -9.81
N LEU A 139 29.62 -12.40 -11.03
CA LEU A 139 30.95 -12.80 -11.46
C LEU A 139 32.00 -11.97 -10.71
N ARG A 140 32.74 -12.62 -9.81
CA ARG A 140 33.88 -11.97 -9.14
C ARG A 140 34.94 -11.64 -10.18
N LYS A 141 35.18 -10.35 -10.41
CA LYS A 141 36.31 -9.88 -11.21
C LYS A 141 37.50 -9.61 -10.30
N ASN A 142 38.65 -10.13 -10.68
CA ASN A 142 39.91 -9.72 -10.10
C ASN A 142 40.40 -8.50 -10.86
N PHE A 143 40.79 -7.47 -10.13
CA PHE A 143 41.35 -6.25 -10.70
C PHE A 143 42.85 -6.25 -10.49
N GLU A 144 43.59 -5.81 -11.50
CA GLU A 144 45.03 -5.59 -11.38
C GLU A 144 45.35 -4.09 -11.27
N PRO A 145 46.40 -3.70 -10.52
CA PRO A 145 46.86 -2.31 -10.53
C PRO A 145 47.17 -1.85 -11.96
N SER A 146 46.75 -0.63 -12.28
CA SER A 146 46.82 0.02 -13.61
C SER A 146 45.80 -0.44 -14.65
N GLU A 147 44.82 -1.28 -14.28
CA GLU A 147 43.70 -1.63 -15.17
C GLU A 147 42.70 -0.48 -15.31
N LEU A 148 42.05 -0.36 -16.47
CA LEU A 148 40.99 0.60 -16.72
C LEU A 148 39.62 -0.01 -16.44
N VAL A 149 38.87 0.58 -15.51
CA VAL A 149 37.55 0.09 -15.06
C VAL A 149 36.47 1.14 -15.25
N LEU A 150 35.25 0.69 -15.56
CA LEU A 150 34.06 1.56 -15.59
C LEU A 150 33.40 1.58 -14.22
N LEU A 151 33.03 2.77 -13.75
CA LEU A 151 32.37 2.92 -12.46
C LEU A 151 30.84 2.93 -12.62
N TYR A 152 30.16 2.01 -11.94
CA TYR A 152 28.71 2.05 -11.87
C TYR A 152 28.22 3.18 -10.95
N ASN A 153 27.37 4.06 -11.47
CA ASN A 153 26.70 5.08 -10.65
C ASN A 153 25.32 4.58 -10.22
N SER A 154 25.22 4.20 -8.94
CA SER A 154 23.98 3.76 -8.31
C SER A 154 23.03 4.91 -7.95
N ARG A 155 23.46 6.18 -8.04
CA ARG A 155 22.59 7.32 -7.75
C ARG A 155 21.52 7.44 -8.82
N LEU A 156 20.33 6.98 -8.46
CA LEU A 156 19.14 7.11 -9.27
C LEU A 156 18.75 8.58 -9.33
N HIS A 157 19.00 9.22 -10.46
CA HIS A 157 18.43 10.54 -10.71
C HIS A 157 16.94 10.36 -11.05
N LEU A 158 16.07 10.96 -10.23
CA LEU A 158 14.64 11.06 -10.47
C LEU A 158 14.41 11.91 -11.73
N PHE A 159 14.35 11.26 -12.88
CA PHE A 159 13.86 11.86 -14.10
C PHE A 159 12.34 11.62 -14.20
N PRO A 160 11.54 12.54 -14.77
CA PRO A 160 10.08 12.43 -14.85
C PRO A 160 9.56 11.26 -15.71
N ARG A 161 10.43 10.33 -16.15
CA ARG A 161 10.09 9.22 -17.04
C ARG A 161 10.69 7.87 -16.66
N LYS A 162 11.98 7.80 -16.34
CA LYS A 162 12.67 6.54 -16.01
C LYS A 162 13.88 6.78 -15.10
N LEU A 163 13.99 5.97 -14.05
CA LEU A 163 15.21 5.86 -13.25
C LEU A 163 16.28 5.18 -14.12
N ARG A 164 17.39 5.89 -14.40
CA ARG A 164 18.52 5.34 -15.14
C ARG A 164 19.76 5.38 -14.27
N THR A 165 20.27 4.21 -13.92
CA THR A 165 21.66 4.07 -13.48
C THR A 165 22.57 4.24 -14.69
N LYS A 166 23.71 4.90 -14.49
CA LYS A 166 24.64 5.21 -15.58
C LYS A 166 26.02 4.64 -15.23
N TRP A 167 26.67 4.05 -16.22
CA TRP A 167 28.10 3.79 -16.13
C TRP A 167 28.83 5.13 -16.34
N THR A 168 29.64 5.48 -15.35
CA THR A 168 30.57 6.61 -15.41
C THR A 168 31.84 6.13 -16.10
N GLY A 169 32.61 7.05 -16.70
CA GLY A 169 33.72 6.75 -17.62
C GLY A 169 34.84 5.87 -17.06
N LEU A 170 35.94 5.79 -17.80
CA LEU A 170 37.08 4.93 -17.44
C LEU A 170 37.88 5.54 -16.28
N PHE A 171 38.21 4.70 -15.30
CA PHE A 171 39.06 5.02 -14.15
C PHE A 171 40.23 4.04 -14.08
N ILE A 172 41.36 4.48 -13.53
CA ILE A 172 42.57 3.66 -13.39
C ILE A 172 42.58 3.03 -12.00
N VAL A 173 42.76 1.72 -11.90
CA VAL A 173 42.95 1.03 -10.62
C VAL A 173 44.32 1.36 -10.04
N LYS A 174 44.38 1.91 -8.83
CA LYS A 174 45.64 2.16 -8.11
C LYS A 174 46.03 0.99 -7.22
N ARG A 175 45.08 0.55 -6.38
CA ARG A 175 45.30 -0.48 -5.37
C ARG A 175 44.05 -1.31 -5.19
N VAL A 176 44.25 -2.60 -4.96
CA VAL A 176 43.19 -3.56 -4.66
C VAL A 176 43.44 -4.09 -3.25
N PHE A 177 42.42 -3.99 -2.40
CA PHE A 177 42.49 -4.49 -1.03
C PHE A 177 42.02 -5.96 -0.96
N PRO A 178 42.54 -6.76 -0.01
CA PRO A 178 42.11 -8.15 0.18
C PRO A 178 40.60 -8.32 0.43
N CYS A 179 39.93 -7.27 0.93
CA CYS A 179 38.49 -7.25 1.18
C CYS A 179 37.63 -6.91 -0.06
N GLY A 180 38.22 -6.83 -1.26
CA GLY A 180 37.49 -6.54 -2.51
C GLY A 180 37.19 -5.06 -2.76
N THR A 181 37.63 -4.16 -1.88
CA THR A 181 37.58 -2.71 -2.14
C THR A 181 38.70 -2.33 -3.11
N VAL A 182 38.40 -1.44 -4.06
CA VAL A 182 39.37 -0.97 -5.06
C VAL A 182 39.52 0.55 -4.95
N GLU A 183 40.75 1.03 -4.93
CA GLU A 183 41.05 2.45 -5.11
C GLU A 183 41.21 2.77 -6.59
N VAL A 184 40.40 3.70 -7.07
CA VAL A 184 40.38 4.14 -8.46
C VAL A 184 40.76 5.61 -8.55
N GLU A 185 41.51 5.96 -9.60
CA GLU A 185 41.92 7.32 -9.95
C GLU A 185 41.17 7.77 -11.20
N ASP A 186 40.63 8.99 -11.15
CA ASP A 186 40.08 9.67 -12.32
C ASP A 186 41.22 10.27 -13.16
N PRO A 187 41.43 9.82 -14.42
CA PRO A 187 42.51 10.35 -15.26
C PRO A 187 42.32 11.83 -15.63
N LYS A 188 41.11 12.39 -15.52
CA LYS A 188 40.83 13.79 -15.86
C LYS A 188 41.13 14.74 -14.71
N ASN A 189 40.84 14.30 -13.49
CA ASN A 189 40.84 15.14 -12.30
C ASN A 189 41.95 14.78 -11.31
N GLY A 190 42.61 13.62 -11.47
CA GLY A 190 43.59 13.07 -10.52
C GLY A 190 42.99 12.67 -9.16
N ASN A 191 41.66 12.64 -9.05
CA ASN A 191 40.99 12.34 -7.79
C ASN A 191 40.99 10.83 -7.53
N ILE A 192 41.28 10.44 -6.29
CA ILE A 192 41.38 9.04 -5.87
C ILE A 192 40.28 8.75 -4.84
N PHE A 193 39.52 7.69 -5.06
CA PHE A 193 38.46 7.27 -4.13
C PHE A 193 38.27 5.76 -4.12
N LYS A 194 37.63 5.26 -3.05
CA LYS A 194 37.40 3.84 -2.81
C LYS A 194 36.03 3.42 -3.36
N VAL A 195 36.00 2.31 -4.08
CA VAL A 195 34.78 1.71 -4.65
C VAL A 195 34.71 0.23 -4.31
N ASN A 196 33.51 -0.34 -4.38
CA ASN A 196 33.34 -1.78 -4.25
C ASN A 196 33.81 -2.47 -5.55
N GLY A 197 34.66 -3.49 -5.44
CA GLY A 197 35.17 -4.29 -6.57
C GLY A 197 34.43 -5.61 -6.74
N GLN A 198 33.15 -5.67 -6.38
CA GLN A 198 32.32 -6.86 -6.44
C GLN A 198 31.28 -6.77 -7.57
#